data_AF-S0FKX3-F1
#
_entry.id   AF-S0FKX3-F1
#
_cell.length_a   1.000
_cell.length_b   1.000
_cell.length_c   1.000
_cell.angle_alpha   90.00
_cell.angle_beta   90.00
_cell.angle_gamma   90.00
#
_symmetry.space_group_name_H-M   'P 1'
#
loop_
_entity.id
_entity.type
_entity.pdbx_description
1 polymer ?
#
loop_
_entity_poly.entity_id
_entity_poly.type
_entity_poly.pdbx_seq_one_letter_code
_entity_poly.pdbx_strand_id
1 'polypeptide(L)' 'GESLEKVRQALTSDISVDMRLEKKGNGIGLKNVNERIKLFYGNKYGIEITSIKGSFTKLTIRLPGVSQG' A
#
# COMPACT_ATOMS: atom_id res chain seq x y z
N GLY A 1 -20.53 -6.33 -26.75
CA GLY A 1 -19.44 -6.27 -27.75
C GLY A 1 -18.19 -6.84 -27.14
N GLU A 2 -17.44 -7.63 -27.91
CA GLU A 2 -16.18 -8.29 -27.52
C GLU A 2 -15.25 -7.44 -26.63
N SER A 3 -15.25 -6.12 -26.82
CA SER A 3 -14.47 -5.15 -26.03
C SER A 3 -14.84 -5.08 -24.55
N LEU A 4 -16.11 -5.28 -24.16
CA LEU A 4 -16.53 -5.21 -22.75
C LEU A 4 -16.19 -6.49 -21.99
N GLU A 5 -16.16 -7.63 -22.69
CA GLU A 5 -15.80 -8.92 -22.09
C GLU A 5 -14.29 -9.00 -21.81
N LYS A 6 -13.47 -8.47 -22.74
CA LYS A 6 -12.01 -8.30 -22.53
C LYS A 6 -11.68 -7.40 -21.33
N VAL A 7 -12.45 -6.33 -21.12
CA VAL A 7 -12.26 -5.44 -19.96
C VAL A 7 -12.62 -6.14 -18.65
N ARG A 8 -13.67 -6.97 -18.63
CA ARG A 8 -14.03 -7.78 -17.44
C ARG A 8 -12.99 -8.86 -17.17
N GLN A 9 -12.48 -9.54 -18.21
CA GLN A 9 -11.46 -10.58 -18.06
C GLN A 9 -10.14 -10.00 -17.49
N ALA A 10 -9.76 -8.78 -17.88
CA ALA A 10 -8.61 -8.07 -17.32
C ALA A 10 -8.77 -7.63 -15.85
N LEU A 11 -10.01 -7.53 -15.36
CA LEU A 11 -10.34 -7.15 -13.98
C LEU A 11 -10.51 -8.36 -13.05
N THR A 12 -10.71 -9.57 -13.60
CA THR A 12 -11.02 -10.79 -12.84
C THR A 12 -9.84 -11.77 -12.75
N SER A 13 -8.72 -11.48 -13.42
CA SER A 13 -7.47 -12.26 -13.26
C SER A 13 -6.73 -11.81 -12.01
N ASP A 14 -7.36 -12.08 -10.87
CA ASP A 14 -6.79 -11.98 -9.54
C ASP A 14 -5.43 -12.71 -9.44
N ILE A 15 -4.56 -12.15 -8.59
CA ILE A 15 -3.36 -12.75 -7.95
C ILE A 15 -2.05 -12.68 -8.77
N SER A 16 -1.11 -11.93 -8.19
CA SER A 16 0.35 -11.93 -8.44
C SER A 16 0.91 -10.87 -9.39
N VAL A 17 0.66 -9.57 -9.18
CA VAL A 17 1.69 -8.60 -9.61
C VAL A 17 1.71 -7.34 -8.75
N ASP A 18 2.54 -7.42 -7.72
CA ASP A 18 3.40 -6.33 -7.25
C ASP A 18 4.18 -5.74 -8.46
N MET A 19 3.51 -5.02 -9.37
CA MET A 19 4.15 -4.52 -10.60
C MET A 19 3.39 -3.36 -11.27
N ARG A 20 2.90 -2.40 -10.47
CA ARG A 20 2.50 -1.06 -10.98
C ARG A 20 3.04 0.11 -10.16
N LEU A 21 3.90 -0.15 -9.17
CA LEU A 21 4.69 0.87 -8.46
C LEU A 21 6.12 1.00 -9.02
N GLU A 22 6.41 0.33 -10.13
CA GLU A 22 7.62 0.49 -10.95
C GLU A 22 7.58 1.80 -11.76
N LYS A 23 7.29 2.93 -11.10
CA LYS A 23 7.59 4.27 -11.62
C LYS A 23 8.37 5.02 -10.55
N LYS A 24 9.70 4.97 -10.69
CA LYS A 24 10.72 5.72 -9.92
C LYS A 24 10.71 5.41 -8.42
N GLY A 25 11.52 4.44 -7.97
CA GLY A 25 12.27 4.44 -6.69
C GLY A 25 11.62 4.81 -5.34
N ASN A 26 10.34 5.18 -5.29
CA ASN A 26 9.72 5.92 -4.20
C ASN A 26 8.76 5.07 -3.37
N GLY A 27 8.39 3.87 -3.86
CA GLY A 27 7.51 2.94 -3.14
C GLY A 27 8.23 1.95 -2.22
N ILE A 28 9.51 1.66 -2.50
CA ILE A 28 10.29 0.64 -1.78
C ILE A 28 10.51 1.06 -0.31
N GLY A 29 10.79 2.34 -0.07
CA GLY A 29 11.06 2.85 1.28
C GLY A 29 9.86 2.69 2.21
N LEU A 30 8.68 3.18 1.79
CA LEU A 30 7.45 3.07 2.60
C LEU A 30 6.99 1.61 2.74
N LYS A 31 7.16 0.78 1.71
CA LYS A 31 6.88 -0.66 1.79
C LYS A 31 7.75 -1.33 2.85
N ASN A 32 9.06 -1.09 2.81
CA ASN A 32 10.01 -1.66 3.77
C ASN A 32 9.71 -1.20 5.20
N VAL A 33 9.44 0.09 5.41
CA VAL A 33 9.07 0.61 6.74
C VAL A 33 7.76 -0.02 7.22
N ASN A 34 6.74 -0.10 6.37
CA ASN A 34 5.45 -0.73 6.73
C ASN A 34 5.62 -2.22 7.06
N GLU A 35 6.38 -2.96 6.26
CA GLU A 35 6.70 -4.37 6.48
C GLU A 35 7.44 -4.57 7.81
N ARG A 36 8.44 -3.73 8.12
CA ARG A 36 9.15 -3.78 9.40
C ARG A 36 8.22 -3.50 10.57
N ILE A 37 7.42 -2.44 10.51
CA ILE A 37 6.48 -2.10 11.60
C ILE A 37 5.54 -3.28 11.88
N LYS A 38 4.98 -3.89 10.83
CA LYS A 38 4.11 -5.06 10.95
C LYS A 38 4.84 -6.28 11.49
N LEU A 39 6.08 -6.51 11.07
CA LEU A 39 6.93 -7.61 11.56
C LEU A 39 7.21 -7.48 13.06
N PHE A 40 7.51 -6.28 13.55
CA PHE A 40 7.87 -6.07 14.96
C PHE A 40 6.66 -5.97 15.90
N TYR A 41 5.57 -5.35 15.46
CA TYR A 41 4.46 -4.99 16.35
C TYR A 41 3.14 -5.70 16.02
N GLY A 42 3.09 -6.42 14.89
CA GLY A 42 1.91 -7.11 14.38
C GLY A 42 1.08 -6.27 13.41
N ASN A 43 0.17 -6.94 12.70
CA ASN A 43 -0.60 -6.37 11.57
C ASN A 43 -1.54 -5.22 11.94
N LYS A 44 -1.77 -4.96 13.23
CA LYS A 44 -2.56 -3.80 13.70
C LYS A 44 -1.80 -2.48 13.63
N TYR A 45 -0.50 -2.51 13.35
CA TYR A 45 0.39 -1.36 13.20
C TYR A 45 0.89 -1.25 11.75
N GLY A 46 1.43 -0.09 11.38
CA GLY A 46 1.93 0.13 10.02
C GLY A 46 1.70 1.55 9.52
N ILE A 47 1.74 1.69 8.20
CA ILE A 47 1.51 2.93 7.47
C ILE A 47 0.21 2.81 6.67
N GLU A 48 -0.66 3.80 6.80
CA GLU A 48 -1.82 4.03 5.95
C GLU A 48 -1.60 5.28 5.10
N ILE A 49 -1.98 5.23 3.84
CA ILE A 49 -1.85 6.35 2.89
C ILE A 49 -3.22 6.68 2.32
N THR A 50 -3.63 7.94 2.48
CA THR A 50 -4.84 8.48 1.86
C THR A 50 -4.45 9.67 0.99
N SER A 51 -4.85 9.68 -0.28
CA SER A 51 -4.50 10.77 -1.20
C SER A 51 -5.73 11.29 -1.92
N ILE A 52 -5.80 12.61 -2.07
CA ILE A 52 -6.82 13.31 -2.86
C ILE A 52 -6.09 13.91 -4.06
N LYS A 53 -6.40 13.41 -5.26
CA LYS A 53 -5.76 13.85 -6.52
C LYS A 53 -5.96 15.37 -6.70
N GLY A 54 -4.87 16.08 -7.00
CA GLY A 54 -4.89 17.54 -7.16
C GLY A 54 -4.96 18.32 -5.84
N SER A 55 -4.86 17.63 -4.70
CA SER A 55 -4.81 18.23 -3.37
C SER A 55 -3.61 17.68 -2.60
N PHE A 56 -3.82 16.98 -1.49
CA PHE A 56 -2.76 16.45 -0.64
C PHE A 56 -2.72 14.92 -0.57
N THR A 57 -1.60 14.42 -0.06
CA THR A 57 -1.44 13.04 0.40
C THR A 57 -1.21 13.05 1.90
N LYS A 58 -2.00 12.29 2.64
CA LYS A 58 -1.91 12.08 4.08
C LYS A 58 -1.31 10.71 4.36
N LEU A 59 -0.31 10.67 5.23
CA LEU A 59 0.22 9.43 5.79
C LEU A 59 -0.13 9.34 7.27
N THR A 60 -0.58 8.17 7.70
CA THR A 60 -0.86 7.86 9.11
C THR A 60 0.01 6.70 9.53
N ILE A 61 0.81 6.88 10.59
CA ILE A 61 1.68 5.84 11.14
C ILE A 61 1.13 5.41 12.49
N ARG A 62 0.90 4.11 12.67
CA ARG A 62 0.46 3.52 13.95
C ARG A 62 1.61 2.73 14.55
N LEU A 63 2.02 3.11 15.75
CA LEU A 63 3.07 2.47 16.55
C LEU A 63 2.52 2.12 17.94
N PRO A 64 3.10 1.13 18.66
CA PRO A 64 2.76 0.93 20.05
C PRO A 64 3.16 2.15 20.88
N GLY A 65 2.36 2.46 21.91
CA GLY A 65 2.74 3.47 22.89
C GLY A 65 3.97 2.99 23.66
N VAL A 66 5.00 3.83 23.75
CA VAL A 66 6.11 3.58 24.66
C VAL A 66 5.69 4.00 26.07
N SER A 67 5.51 3.03 26.96
CA SER A 67 5.58 3.30 28.40
C SER A 67 7.05 3.47 28.72
N GLN A 68 7.49 4.70 29.00
CA GLN A 68 8.81 4.92 29.60
C GLN A 68 8.77 4.29 31.00
N GLY A 69 9.60 3.28 31.23
CA GLY A 69 9.87 2.71 32.55
C GLY A 69 11.02 3.42 33.22
#